data_AF-A0A497CNM5-F1
#
_entry.id   AF-A0A497CNM5-F1
#
_cell.length_a   1.000
_cell.length_b   1.000
_cell.length_c   1.000
_cell.angle_alpha   90.00
_cell.angle_beta   90.00
_cell.angle_gamma   90.00
#
_symmetry.space_group_name_H-M   'P 1'
#
loop_
_entity.id
_entity.type
_entity.pdbx_description
1 polymer ?
#
loop_
_entity_poly.entity_id
_entity_poly.type
_entity_poly.pdbx_seq_one_letter_code
_entity_poly.pdbx_strand_id
1 'polypeptide(L)'
;MDTDWATPANSTFSKVQNLGVNAFSGNFSGDWNNIPQPGTPQKLDGISTVLMYRAQYRNFDGTQKIVCTHTIAESSTEAVLRWYELENTGSSWAIVQQGTYNPDNVSRWNASIAMNDAGQIAMGYSVANSSIYPGIRYCGQTAGAASGIMDIAETNIWTGAYSQTGINRWGDYSNISVDPAGGTGFWYTNEYKSSSSHGTRIAEITFPASCTTPTTQASNYSLVSASDNSLEISWNRGNGDAVLVVAREGNPVNANPISGNTYTANTVFGTGDEIGVGNFVVYNGAGTSVIINSLEQGTNYHFSIYEYFNSGVCYAIPRLTANATTSGCTPCVSDGNTAYQTSTTYVGINTLSKASAKPAAYSDYTAISTNLEVGSTHNLNVRVNTDGPYTVHTKVWIDWNQDCDFDDTGETFDLGTATNVTDGLTNLSPLSTSVPVDALIGSTIMRVSTKFNSDPTSCETAYDGEVEDYTINVLPGSTTWNGTNTDWNDSDNWPNGVVPNSSYEVVIPTAPVHGSFPVIQSGVNAKCYSLTLENGATITINGTLEEVK
;
A
#
# COMPACT_ATOMS: atom_id res chain seq x y z
N MET A 1 -3.61 -24.40 -51.38
CA MET A 1 -4.96 -24.67 -51.90
C MET A 1 -5.26 -23.56 -52.88
N ASP A 2 -5.51 -23.91 -54.12
CA ASP A 2 -6.04 -22.99 -55.11
C ASP A 2 -7.51 -23.37 -55.31
N THR A 3 -8.41 -22.45 -54.96
CA THR A 3 -9.86 -22.71 -54.93
C THR A 3 -10.53 -22.02 -56.10
N ASP A 4 -11.08 -22.81 -57.02
CA ASP A 4 -11.93 -22.30 -58.09
C ASP A 4 -13.40 -22.39 -57.65
N TRP A 5 -13.95 -21.26 -57.23
CA TRP A 5 -15.33 -21.15 -56.78
C TRP A 5 -16.36 -21.27 -57.91
N ALA A 6 -15.96 -21.07 -59.17
CA ALA A 6 -16.85 -21.18 -60.32
C ALA A 6 -16.91 -22.63 -60.83
N THR A 7 -15.76 -23.31 -60.84
CA THR A 7 -15.64 -24.71 -61.25
C THR A 7 -14.91 -25.51 -60.16
N PRO A 8 -15.62 -26.05 -59.16
CA PRO A 8 -14.97 -26.73 -58.02
C PRO A 8 -13.98 -27.83 -58.42
N ALA A 9 -14.21 -28.52 -59.55
CA ALA A 9 -13.33 -29.55 -60.08
C ALA A 9 -11.94 -29.05 -60.53
N ASN A 10 -11.78 -27.74 -60.78
CA ASN A 10 -10.49 -27.13 -61.10
C ASN A 10 -9.66 -26.80 -59.84
N SER A 11 -10.25 -26.90 -58.64
CA SER A 11 -9.53 -26.62 -57.41
C SER A 11 -8.37 -27.60 -57.22
N THR A 12 -7.21 -27.10 -56.83
CA THR A 12 -6.01 -27.93 -56.63
C THR A 12 -5.48 -27.86 -55.21
N PHE A 13 -4.97 -28.98 -54.73
CA PHE A 13 -4.25 -29.07 -53.46
C PHE A 13 -2.82 -29.53 -53.71
N SER A 14 -1.92 -28.58 -53.86
CA SER A 14 -0.48 -28.83 -54.01
C SER A 14 0.24 -28.61 -52.68
N LYS A 15 1.13 -29.55 -52.33
CA LYS A 15 2.06 -29.36 -51.23
C LYS A 15 3.12 -28.35 -51.67
N VAL A 16 3.13 -27.18 -51.05
CA VAL A 16 4.08 -26.10 -51.37
C VAL A 16 5.38 -26.17 -50.57
N GLN A 17 5.35 -26.82 -49.41
CA GLN A 17 6.50 -26.89 -48.52
C GLN A 17 6.44 -28.11 -47.61
N ASN A 18 7.61 -28.57 -47.17
CA ASN A 18 7.78 -29.54 -46.08
C ASN A 18 8.76 -28.95 -45.05
N LEU A 19 8.31 -28.79 -43.82
CA LEU A 19 9.12 -28.24 -42.72
C LEU A 19 9.59 -29.38 -41.82
N GLY A 20 10.90 -29.51 -41.63
CA GLY A 20 11.47 -30.49 -40.71
C GLY A 20 11.36 -30.00 -39.27
N VAL A 21 10.73 -30.79 -38.40
CA VAL A 21 10.60 -30.52 -36.96
C VAL A 21 11.53 -31.43 -36.16
N ASN A 22 11.82 -31.05 -34.91
CA ASN A 22 12.55 -31.92 -33.99
C ASN A 22 11.80 -33.25 -33.80
N ALA A 23 12.53 -34.36 -33.67
CA ALA A 23 11.92 -35.67 -33.49
C ALA A 23 11.07 -35.73 -32.21
N PHE A 24 9.96 -36.47 -32.29
CA PHE A 24 9.05 -36.74 -31.17
C PHE A 24 8.36 -38.09 -31.38
N SER A 25 7.78 -38.65 -30.32
CA SER A 25 6.88 -39.80 -30.44
C SER A 25 5.44 -39.33 -30.63
N GLY A 26 4.86 -39.56 -31.80
CA GLY A 26 3.46 -39.26 -32.09
C GLY A 26 2.47 -40.31 -31.57
N ASN A 27 2.97 -41.37 -30.92
CA ASN A 27 2.14 -42.45 -30.42
C ASN A 27 2.60 -42.93 -29.03
N PHE A 28 1.64 -43.12 -28.13
CA PHE A 28 1.86 -43.63 -26.77
C PHE A 28 1.99 -45.16 -26.75
N SER A 29 1.11 -45.86 -27.47
CA SER A 29 0.90 -47.31 -27.42
C SER A 29 0.07 -47.78 -28.64
N GLY A 30 -0.33 -49.06 -28.67
CA GLY A 30 -1.27 -49.56 -29.68
C GLY A 30 -2.74 -49.21 -29.44
N ASP A 31 -3.06 -48.44 -28.39
CA ASP A 31 -4.43 -48.09 -27.99
C ASP A 31 -4.58 -46.62 -27.54
N TRP A 32 -5.83 -46.20 -27.33
CA TRP A 32 -6.19 -44.82 -26.96
C TRP A 32 -6.38 -44.65 -25.44
N ASN A 33 -5.75 -45.51 -24.63
CA ASN A 33 -5.80 -45.46 -23.17
C ASN A 33 -4.46 -44.99 -22.63
N ASN A 34 -4.23 -43.68 -22.66
CA ASN A 34 -2.88 -43.13 -22.50
C ASN A 34 -2.66 -42.58 -21.09
N ILE A 35 -3.50 -41.65 -20.66
CA ILE A 35 -3.22 -40.81 -19.49
C ILE A 35 -3.90 -41.38 -18.23
N PRO A 36 -3.16 -41.72 -17.16
CA PRO A 36 -3.73 -42.20 -15.91
C PRO A 36 -4.45 -41.08 -15.15
N GLN A 37 -5.39 -41.47 -14.29
CA GLN A 37 -6.18 -40.58 -13.43
C GLN A 37 -6.49 -41.29 -12.10
N PRO A 38 -6.77 -40.57 -11.00
CA PRO A 38 -6.93 -41.17 -9.68
C PRO A 38 -8.17 -42.06 -9.55
N GLY A 39 -8.09 -43.13 -8.74
CA GLY A 39 -9.27 -43.89 -8.32
C GLY A 39 -9.98 -44.74 -9.39
N THR A 40 -9.40 -44.91 -10.58
CA THR A 40 -9.97 -45.74 -11.65
C THR A 40 -8.88 -46.35 -12.54
N PRO A 41 -9.09 -47.57 -13.10
CA PRO A 41 -8.21 -48.12 -14.14
C PRO A 41 -8.47 -47.48 -15.53
N GLN A 42 -9.58 -46.76 -15.71
CA GLN A 42 -9.86 -46.04 -16.95
C GLN A 42 -8.79 -44.96 -17.19
N LYS A 43 -8.18 -44.97 -18.38
CA LYS A 43 -7.25 -43.92 -18.81
C LYS A 43 -7.92 -42.97 -19.79
N LEU A 44 -7.38 -41.76 -19.92
CA LEU A 44 -7.85 -40.77 -20.88
C LEU A 44 -7.09 -40.91 -22.20
N ASP A 45 -7.79 -40.59 -23.27
CA ASP A 45 -7.24 -40.47 -24.62
C ASP A 45 -6.46 -39.14 -24.75
N GLY A 46 -5.17 -39.24 -25.07
CA GLY A 46 -4.29 -38.07 -25.23
C GLY A 46 -4.31 -37.44 -26.62
N ILE A 47 -4.92 -38.09 -27.63
CA ILE A 47 -5.11 -37.54 -28.98
C ILE A 47 -3.78 -37.09 -29.66
N SER A 48 -2.72 -37.90 -29.56
CA SER A 48 -1.36 -37.51 -30.02
C SER A 48 -1.13 -37.47 -31.54
N THR A 49 -2.13 -37.76 -32.35
CA THR A 49 -1.97 -37.94 -33.81
C THR A 49 -2.50 -36.78 -34.64
N VAL A 50 -3.01 -35.73 -34.00
CA VAL A 50 -3.64 -34.59 -34.67
C VAL A 50 -3.13 -33.27 -34.12
N LEU A 51 -3.05 -32.27 -35.00
CA LEU A 51 -2.82 -30.89 -34.60
C LEU A 51 -4.03 -30.37 -33.84
N MET A 52 -3.81 -29.69 -32.72
CA MET A 52 -4.91 -29.12 -31.94
C MET A 52 -5.48 -27.88 -32.61
N TYR A 53 -6.80 -27.69 -32.44
CA TYR A 53 -7.48 -26.50 -32.94
C TYR A 53 -7.07 -25.27 -32.10
N ARG A 54 -6.67 -24.15 -32.70
CA ARG A 54 -6.36 -23.90 -34.12
C ARG A 54 -4.88 -23.64 -34.31
N ALA A 55 -4.37 -23.90 -35.51
CA ALA A 55 -3.19 -23.19 -35.99
C ALA A 55 -3.59 -21.73 -36.21
N GLN A 56 -3.11 -20.82 -35.35
CA GLN A 56 -3.48 -19.41 -35.43
C GLN A 56 -2.52 -18.69 -36.38
N TYR A 57 -3.07 -18.10 -37.43
CA TYR A 57 -2.36 -17.17 -38.31
C TYR A 57 -2.49 -15.72 -37.82
N ARG A 58 -1.40 -14.96 -37.92
CA ARG A 58 -1.35 -13.51 -37.71
C ARG A 58 -0.46 -12.82 -38.75
N ASN A 59 -0.75 -11.56 -39.06
CA ASN A 59 0.10 -10.73 -39.91
C ASN A 59 0.47 -9.45 -39.14
N PHE A 60 1.77 -9.25 -38.92
CA PHE A 60 2.37 -8.09 -38.28
C PHE A 60 3.07 -7.25 -39.35
N ASP A 61 2.28 -6.50 -40.13
CA ASP A 61 2.76 -5.59 -41.18
C ASP A 61 3.80 -6.19 -42.14
N GLY A 62 3.50 -7.38 -42.67
CA GLY A 62 4.35 -8.09 -43.61
C GLY A 62 5.12 -9.26 -43.00
N THR A 63 5.22 -9.33 -41.67
CA THR A 63 5.70 -10.52 -40.97
C THR A 63 4.52 -11.39 -40.60
N GLN A 64 4.36 -12.49 -41.32
CA GLN A 64 3.27 -13.44 -41.07
C GLN A 64 3.73 -14.51 -40.08
N LYS A 65 2.89 -14.83 -39.10
CA LYS A 65 3.17 -15.81 -38.05
C LYS A 65 2.10 -16.88 -38.01
N ILE A 66 2.51 -18.12 -37.71
CA ILE A 66 1.60 -19.20 -37.32
C ILE A 66 2.08 -19.81 -36.00
N VAL A 67 1.20 -19.89 -35.00
CA VAL A 67 1.44 -20.71 -33.81
C VAL A 67 0.51 -21.93 -33.82
N CYS A 68 1.06 -23.10 -33.47
CA CYS A 68 0.28 -24.33 -33.37
C CYS A 68 0.86 -25.29 -32.33
N THR A 69 0.02 -26.18 -31.81
CA THR A 69 0.39 -27.13 -30.75
C THR A 69 -0.29 -28.49 -30.98
N HIS A 70 0.30 -29.55 -30.45
CA HIS A 70 -0.27 -30.89 -30.43
C HIS A 70 0.32 -31.72 -29.29
N THR A 71 -0.38 -32.79 -28.94
CA THR A 71 0.06 -33.72 -27.92
C THR A 71 1.05 -34.73 -28.50
N ILE A 72 2.13 -35.00 -27.79
CA ILE A 72 3.09 -36.06 -28.08
C ILE A 72 3.25 -36.98 -26.87
N ALA A 73 3.79 -38.17 -27.08
CA ALA A 73 4.09 -39.11 -26.02
C ALA A 73 5.53 -38.91 -25.51
N GLU A 74 5.67 -38.64 -24.21
CA GLU A 74 6.97 -38.67 -23.52
C GLU A 74 7.28 -40.09 -23.02
N SER A 75 6.24 -40.81 -22.59
CA SER A 75 6.27 -42.22 -22.24
C SER A 75 4.97 -42.90 -22.65
N SER A 76 4.83 -44.21 -22.38
CA SER A 76 3.60 -44.96 -22.66
C SER A 76 2.36 -44.45 -21.90
N THR A 77 2.55 -43.60 -20.88
CA THR A 77 1.47 -43.10 -20.02
C THR A 77 1.51 -41.59 -19.78
N GLU A 78 2.40 -40.87 -20.46
CA GLU A 78 2.63 -39.45 -20.19
C GLU A 78 2.51 -38.62 -21.46
N ALA A 79 1.48 -37.77 -21.49
CA ALA A 79 1.22 -36.83 -22.57
C ALA A 79 1.92 -35.51 -22.31
N VAL A 80 2.59 -34.96 -23.32
CA VAL A 80 3.22 -33.64 -23.22
C VAL A 80 2.89 -32.83 -24.47
N LEU A 81 3.12 -31.51 -24.42
CA LEU A 81 2.75 -30.63 -25.52
C LEU A 81 3.95 -30.24 -26.36
N ARG A 82 3.82 -30.45 -27.66
CA ARG A 82 4.75 -29.97 -28.68
C ARG A 82 4.12 -28.77 -29.37
N TRP A 83 4.88 -27.68 -29.46
CA TRP A 83 4.41 -26.45 -30.09
C TRP A 83 5.43 -25.88 -31.07
N TYR A 84 4.94 -25.04 -31.98
CA TYR A 84 5.72 -24.43 -33.04
C TYR A 84 5.30 -22.98 -33.26
N GLU A 85 6.27 -22.15 -33.60
CA GLU A 85 6.05 -20.85 -34.23
C GLU A 85 6.71 -20.85 -35.61
N LEU A 86 5.89 -20.54 -36.62
CA LEU A 86 6.33 -20.35 -37.99
C LEU A 86 6.30 -18.87 -38.35
N GLU A 87 7.23 -18.45 -39.21
CA GLU A 87 7.28 -17.10 -39.77
C GLU A 87 7.40 -17.13 -41.30
N ASN A 88 6.79 -16.16 -41.96
CA ASN A 88 7.00 -15.87 -43.37
C ASN A 88 7.09 -14.35 -43.59
N THR A 89 8.24 -13.88 -44.05
CA THR A 89 8.56 -12.47 -44.34
C THR A 89 8.45 -12.12 -45.84
N GLY A 90 7.80 -12.97 -46.65
CA GLY A 90 7.53 -12.73 -48.07
C GLY A 90 8.19 -13.73 -49.04
N SER A 91 8.93 -14.72 -48.54
CA SER A 91 9.63 -15.74 -49.35
C SER A 91 9.02 -17.13 -49.19
N SER A 92 9.15 -17.74 -48.01
CA SER A 92 8.58 -19.04 -47.63
C SER A 92 8.38 -19.12 -46.12
N TRP A 93 7.65 -20.14 -45.64
CA TRP A 93 7.54 -20.36 -44.19
C TRP A 93 8.84 -20.93 -43.62
N ALA A 94 9.19 -20.56 -42.40
CA ALA A 94 10.29 -21.15 -41.63
C ALA A 94 9.85 -21.40 -40.19
N ILE A 95 10.39 -22.43 -39.54
CA ILE A 95 10.24 -22.62 -38.09
C ILE A 95 11.21 -21.64 -37.41
N VAL A 96 10.67 -20.67 -36.68
CA VAL A 96 11.51 -19.73 -35.90
C VAL A 96 11.77 -20.29 -34.50
N GLN A 97 10.78 -20.97 -33.93
CA GLN A 97 10.96 -21.76 -32.72
C GLN A 97 10.03 -22.95 -32.63
N GLN A 98 10.43 -23.92 -31.82
CA GLN A 98 9.66 -25.10 -31.47
C GLN A 98 10.11 -25.60 -30.10
N GLY A 99 9.20 -26.18 -29.32
CA GLY A 99 9.51 -26.63 -27.96
C GLY A 99 8.61 -27.77 -27.50
N THR A 100 9.08 -28.51 -26.50
CA THR A 100 8.26 -29.45 -25.72
C THR A 100 8.02 -28.87 -24.34
N TYR A 101 6.78 -28.82 -23.89
CA TYR A 101 6.43 -28.34 -22.56
C TYR A 101 6.08 -29.51 -21.62
N ASN A 102 6.97 -29.76 -20.64
CA ASN A 102 6.78 -30.75 -19.58
C ASN A 102 7.56 -30.37 -18.30
N PRO A 103 7.02 -29.48 -17.44
CA PRO A 103 7.73 -28.99 -16.25
C PRO A 103 7.74 -29.95 -15.04
N ASP A 104 6.82 -30.92 -14.93
CA ASP A 104 6.56 -31.63 -13.66
C ASP A 104 6.03 -33.08 -13.79
N ASN A 105 6.25 -33.76 -14.92
CA ASN A 105 5.78 -35.14 -15.18
C ASN A 105 4.26 -35.35 -15.03
N VAL A 106 3.47 -34.28 -15.11
CA VAL A 106 2.01 -34.33 -15.20
C VAL A 106 1.61 -34.35 -16.68
N SER A 107 0.68 -35.23 -17.06
CA SER A 107 0.26 -35.29 -18.46
C SER A 107 -0.49 -34.02 -18.86
N ARG A 108 -0.22 -33.52 -20.06
CA ARG A 108 -0.82 -32.33 -20.68
C ARG A 108 -1.39 -32.68 -22.05
N TRP A 109 -2.67 -32.43 -22.27
CA TRP A 109 -3.36 -32.69 -23.54
C TRP A 109 -4.50 -31.72 -23.78
N ASN A 110 -5.21 -31.86 -24.91
CA ASN A 110 -6.33 -30.99 -25.29
C ASN A 110 -5.96 -29.49 -25.27
N ALA A 111 -4.78 -29.18 -25.81
CA ALA A 111 -4.20 -27.84 -25.72
C ALA A 111 -4.79 -26.89 -26.77
N SER A 112 -4.74 -25.59 -26.46
CA SER A 112 -4.90 -24.52 -27.45
C SER A 112 -3.81 -23.48 -27.24
N ILE A 113 -3.36 -22.86 -28.33
CA ILE A 113 -2.27 -21.89 -28.34
C ILE A 113 -2.65 -20.64 -29.16
N ALA A 114 -2.21 -19.47 -28.73
CA ALA A 114 -2.39 -18.22 -29.47
C ALA A 114 -1.26 -17.22 -29.20
N MET A 115 -1.04 -16.31 -30.15
CA MET A 115 -0.15 -15.15 -30.07
C MET A 115 -0.98 -13.87 -30.07
N ASN A 116 -0.71 -12.95 -29.15
CA ASN A 116 -1.40 -11.65 -29.07
C ASN A 116 -0.71 -10.56 -29.91
N ASP A 117 -1.21 -9.33 -29.85
CA ASP A 117 -0.72 -8.19 -30.64
C ASP A 117 0.68 -7.75 -30.20
N ALA A 118 1.04 -8.03 -28.94
CA ALA A 118 2.38 -7.78 -28.39
C ALA A 118 3.39 -8.88 -28.78
N GLY A 119 2.98 -9.95 -29.46
CA GLY A 119 3.85 -11.08 -29.81
C GLY A 119 4.08 -12.08 -28.66
N GLN A 120 3.35 -11.97 -27.55
CA GLN A 120 3.39 -12.96 -26.47
C GLN A 120 2.57 -14.18 -26.88
N ILE A 121 2.93 -15.37 -26.40
CA ILE A 121 2.27 -16.64 -26.74
C ILE A 121 1.63 -17.24 -25.48
N ALA A 122 0.34 -17.53 -25.50
CA ALA A 122 -0.35 -18.28 -24.44
C ALA A 122 -0.63 -19.71 -24.90
N MET A 123 -0.44 -20.69 -24.01
CA MET A 123 -0.81 -22.07 -24.23
C MET A 123 -1.56 -22.62 -23.01
N GLY A 124 -2.80 -23.06 -23.22
CA GLY A 124 -3.67 -23.62 -22.20
C GLY A 124 -4.00 -25.07 -22.52
N TYR A 125 -4.18 -25.91 -21.49
CA TYR A 125 -4.36 -27.35 -21.65
C TYR A 125 -5.04 -28.01 -20.45
N SER A 126 -5.48 -29.25 -20.65
CA SER A 126 -5.91 -30.15 -19.60
C SER A 126 -4.71 -30.83 -18.94
N VAL A 127 -4.82 -31.15 -17.64
CA VAL A 127 -3.78 -31.85 -16.86
C VAL A 127 -4.31 -33.05 -16.08
N ALA A 128 -3.53 -34.13 -15.96
CA ALA A 128 -3.86 -35.30 -15.12
C ALA A 128 -2.66 -36.23 -14.92
N ASN A 129 -2.68 -37.01 -13.86
CA ASN A 129 -1.89 -38.24 -13.72
C ASN A 129 -2.56 -39.13 -12.65
N SER A 130 -1.89 -40.21 -12.21
CA SER A 130 -2.41 -41.12 -11.18
C SER A 130 -2.79 -40.45 -9.85
N SER A 131 -2.26 -39.25 -9.58
CA SER A 131 -2.45 -38.50 -8.33
C SER A 131 -3.21 -37.18 -8.52
N ILE A 132 -3.37 -36.71 -9.76
CA ILE A 132 -3.99 -35.43 -10.12
C ILE A 132 -5.20 -35.70 -10.99
N TYR A 133 -6.37 -35.30 -10.51
CA TYR A 133 -7.60 -35.33 -11.29
C TYR A 133 -7.54 -34.38 -12.50
N PRO A 134 -8.25 -34.70 -13.59
CA PRO A 134 -8.37 -33.83 -14.77
C PRO A 134 -8.72 -32.38 -14.43
N GLY A 135 -7.76 -31.47 -14.63
CA GLY A 135 -7.85 -30.05 -14.35
C GLY A 135 -7.45 -29.19 -15.55
N ILE A 136 -7.33 -27.87 -15.33
CA ILE A 136 -6.99 -26.88 -16.37
C ILE A 136 -5.82 -26.03 -15.90
N ARG A 137 -4.78 -25.92 -16.73
CA ARG A 137 -3.62 -25.03 -16.51
C ARG A 137 -3.27 -24.28 -17.78
N TYR A 138 -2.45 -23.24 -17.64
CA TYR A 138 -1.83 -22.54 -18.76
C TYR A 138 -0.40 -22.16 -18.46
N CYS A 139 0.39 -21.94 -19.50
CA CYS A 139 1.69 -21.29 -19.47
C CYS A 139 1.79 -20.30 -20.64
N GLY A 140 2.94 -19.67 -20.79
CA GLY A 140 3.15 -18.78 -21.94
C GLY A 140 4.60 -18.46 -22.21
N GLN A 141 4.78 -17.58 -23.20
CA GLN A 141 6.05 -17.01 -23.58
C GLN A 141 5.94 -15.49 -23.65
N THR A 142 6.88 -14.77 -23.02
CA THR A 142 7.02 -13.32 -23.16
C THR A 142 7.37 -12.95 -24.61
N ALA A 143 7.09 -11.70 -25.02
CA ALA A 143 7.50 -11.26 -26.35
C ALA A 143 9.01 -10.99 -26.35
N GLY A 144 9.76 -11.74 -27.15
CA GLY A 144 11.23 -11.70 -27.15
C GLY A 144 11.82 -12.85 -27.96
N ALA A 145 13.15 -12.86 -28.14
CA ALA A 145 13.87 -13.76 -29.04
C ALA A 145 13.37 -15.22 -28.96
N ALA A 146 13.13 -15.82 -30.12
CA ALA A 146 12.59 -17.16 -30.31
C ALA A 146 13.42 -18.23 -29.57
N SER A 147 13.14 -18.42 -28.29
CA SER A 147 13.97 -19.20 -27.36
C SER A 147 13.63 -20.69 -27.39
N GLY A 148 12.47 -21.05 -27.94
CA GLY A 148 11.91 -22.40 -27.86
C GLY A 148 11.43 -22.79 -26.47
N ILE A 149 11.34 -21.83 -25.53
CA ILE A 149 10.97 -22.06 -24.13
C ILE A 149 9.74 -21.22 -23.78
N MET A 150 8.76 -21.83 -23.11
CA MET A 150 7.66 -21.14 -22.44
C MET A 150 8.18 -20.61 -21.08
N ASP A 151 8.62 -19.35 -21.05
CA ASP A 151 9.28 -18.69 -19.91
C ASP A 151 8.31 -18.15 -18.86
N ILE A 152 7.02 -18.09 -19.18
CA ILE A 152 5.96 -17.78 -18.21
C ILE A 152 5.53 -19.08 -17.55
N ALA A 153 5.75 -19.15 -16.23
CA ALA A 153 5.51 -20.33 -15.42
C ALA A 153 4.06 -20.83 -15.51
N GLU A 154 3.89 -22.15 -15.35
CA GLU A 154 2.56 -22.76 -15.34
C GLU A 154 1.71 -22.22 -14.20
N THR A 155 0.46 -21.85 -14.52
CA THR A 155 -0.52 -21.39 -13.55
C THR A 155 -1.79 -22.24 -13.62
N ASN A 156 -2.34 -22.54 -12.44
CA ASN A 156 -3.55 -23.36 -12.31
C ASN A 156 -4.82 -22.52 -12.50
N ILE A 157 -5.67 -22.90 -13.46
CA ILE A 157 -6.98 -22.29 -13.67
C ILE A 157 -8.05 -23.05 -12.88
N TRP A 158 -7.98 -24.38 -12.89
CA TRP A 158 -8.95 -25.22 -12.21
C TRP A 158 -8.33 -26.52 -11.72
N THR A 159 -8.54 -26.83 -10.44
CA THR A 159 -8.18 -28.11 -9.84
C THR A 159 -9.35 -29.09 -9.97
N GLY A 160 -9.16 -30.17 -10.74
CA GLY A 160 -10.15 -31.23 -10.89
C GLY A 160 -10.43 -31.97 -9.57
N ALA A 161 -11.59 -32.61 -9.47
CA ALA A 161 -11.98 -33.40 -8.31
C ALA A 161 -12.58 -34.77 -8.66
N TYR A 162 -12.61 -35.13 -9.94
CA TYR A 162 -13.29 -36.34 -10.38
C TYR A 162 -12.64 -36.95 -11.63
N SER A 163 -12.56 -38.29 -11.66
CA SER A 163 -12.04 -39.05 -12.80
C SER A 163 -13.15 -39.42 -13.80
N GLN A 164 -12.83 -39.40 -15.09
CA GLN A 164 -13.73 -39.88 -16.12
C GLN A 164 -13.77 -41.42 -16.16
N THR A 165 -14.98 -41.97 -16.17
CA THR A 165 -15.22 -43.42 -16.27
C THR A 165 -16.22 -43.70 -17.40
N GLY A 166 -16.25 -44.94 -17.88
CA GLY A 166 -17.16 -45.39 -18.95
C GLY A 166 -16.70 -45.09 -20.38
N ILE A 167 -15.92 -44.03 -20.59
CA ILE A 167 -15.27 -43.68 -21.86
C ILE A 167 -13.87 -43.12 -21.62
N ASN A 168 -12.96 -43.32 -22.58
CA ASN A 168 -11.59 -42.78 -22.56
C ASN A 168 -11.48 -41.38 -23.17
N ARG A 169 -12.33 -41.04 -24.14
CA ARG A 169 -12.30 -39.74 -24.85
C ARG A 169 -12.70 -38.62 -23.89
N TRP A 170 -11.77 -37.69 -23.63
CA TRP A 170 -12.00 -36.52 -22.78
C TRP A 170 -12.78 -35.44 -23.53
N GLY A 171 -12.21 -34.97 -24.63
CA GLY A 171 -12.79 -34.06 -25.62
C GLY A 171 -11.76 -33.81 -26.73
N ASP A 172 -12.16 -33.14 -27.80
CA ASP A 172 -11.33 -33.04 -29.01
C ASP A 172 -10.53 -31.73 -29.09
N TYR A 173 -11.13 -30.62 -28.65
CA TYR A 173 -10.53 -29.28 -28.75
C TYR A 173 -10.91 -28.37 -27.57
N SER A 174 -9.95 -27.56 -27.15
CA SER A 174 -10.16 -26.37 -26.31
C SER A 174 -9.90 -25.10 -27.14
N ASN A 175 -10.15 -23.91 -26.59
CA ASN A 175 -9.98 -22.67 -27.36
C ASN A 175 -9.35 -21.53 -26.56
N ILE A 176 -8.17 -21.09 -27.01
CA ILE A 176 -7.60 -19.78 -26.70
C ILE A 176 -7.89 -18.84 -27.87
N SER A 177 -8.42 -17.66 -27.55
CA SER A 177 -8.58 -16.53 -28.46
C SER A 177 -7.91 -15.29 -27.88
N VAL A 178 -7.43 -14.41 -28.74
CA VAL A 178 -6.89 -13.10 -28.31
C VAL A 178 -8.07 -12.21 -27.95
N ASP A 179 -7.97 -11.49 -26.85
CA ASP A 179 -8.99 -10.54 -26.43
C ASP A 179 -9.13 -9.41 -27.46
N PRO A 180 -10.30 -9.25 -28.12
CA PRO A 180 -10.48 -8.25 -29.16
C PRO A 180 -10.55 -6.81 -28.63
N ALA A 181 -10.75 -6.60 -27.33
CA ALA A 181 -10.87 -5.26 -26.75
C ALA A 181 -9.50 -4.60 -26.53
N GLY A 182 -8.52 -5.35 -26.00
CA GLY A 182 -7.17 -4.84 -25.72
C GLY A 182 -6.06 -5.35 -26.63
N GLY A 183 -6.28 -6.44 -27.38
CA GLY A 183 -5.27 -7.05 -28.26
C GLY A 183 -4.10 -7.73 -27.53
N THR A 184 -3.97 -7.56 -26.20
CA THR A 184 -2.87 -8.08 -25.37
C THR A 184 -3.30 -9.19 -24.40
N GLY A 185 -4.59 -9.29 -24.07
CA GLY A 185 -5.14 -10.40 -23.28
C GLY A 185 -5.51 -11.63 -24.12
N PHE A 186 -5.85 -12.72 -23.45
CA PHE A 186 -6.43 -13.91 -24.05
C PHE A 186 -7.65 -14.40 -23.28
N TRP A 187 -8.61 -14.99 -23.99
CA TRP A 187 -9.71 -15.77 -23.42
C TRP A 187 -9.47 -17.24 -23.65
N TYR A 188 -9.45 -18.03 -22.58
CA TYR A 188 -9.30 -19.48 -22.65
C TYR A 188 -10.56 -20.21 -22.17
N THR A 189 -11.07 -21.12 -23.00
CA THR A 189 -12.19 -22.00 -22.67
C THR A 189 -11.75 -23.47 -22.73
N ASN A 190 -11.95 -24.21 -21.65
CA ASN A 190 -11.70 -25.66 -21.60
C ASN A 190 -12.68 -26.37 -20.64
N GLU A 191 -12.78 -27.69 -20.79
CA GLU A 191 -13.61 -28.55 -19.95
C GLU A 191 -12.84 -29.09 -18.72
N TYR A 192 -13.60 -29.40 -17.67
CA TYR A 192 -13.10 -30.00 -16.43
C TYR A 192 -14.15 -30.93 -15.80
N LYS A 193 -13.77 -31.71 -14.78
CA LYS A 193 -14.71 -32.48 -13.95
C LYS A 193 -14.52 -32.19 -12.46
N SER A 194 -15.59 -31.69 -11.83
CA SER A 194 -15.75 -31.61 -10.36
C SER A 194 -16.77 -32.61 -9.82
N SER A 195 -17.47 -33.32 -10.71
CA SER A 195 -18.46 -34.35 -10.39
C SER A 195 -18.48 -35.39 -11.51
N SER A 196 -19.48 -36.27 -11.52
CA SER A 196 -19.71 -37.20 -12.63
C SER A 196 -19.97 -36.50 -13.97
N SER A 197 -20.40 -35.23 -13.95
CA SER A 197 -20.63 -34.41 -15.15
C SER A 197 -19.42 -33.54 -15.51
N HIS A 198 -19.26 -33.25 -16.81
CA HIS A 198 -18.30 -32.25 -17.29
C HIS A 198 -18.83 -30.82 -17.06
N GLY A 199 -17.93 -29.91 -16.75
CA GLY A 199 -18.18 -28.47 -16.71
C GLY A 199 -17.25 -27.74 -17.69
N THR A 200 -17.59 -26.50 -18.01
CA THR A 200 -16.77 -25.61 -18.84
C THR A 200 -16.27 -24.45 -17.99
N ARG A 201 -14.98 -24.12 -18.10
CA ARG A 201 -14.36 -22.96 -17.46
C ARG A 201 -13.91 -21.99 -18.54
N ILE A 202 -14.16 -20.71 -18.28
CA ILE A 202 -13.62 -19.59 -19.07
C ILE A 202 -12.64 -18.84 -18.15
N ALA A 203 -11.47 -18.52 -18.66
CA ALA A 203 -10.44 -17.76 -17.96
C ALA A 203 -9.92 -16.63 -18.85
N GLU A 204 -9.69 -15.47 -18.25
CA GLU A 204 -8.86 -14.43 -18.84
C GLU A 204 -7.39 -14.73 -18.50
N ILE A 205 -6.51 -14.60 -19.50
CA ILE A 205 -5.06 -14.75 -19.34
C ILE A 205 -4.42 -13.45 -19.81
N THR A 206 -3.66 -12.82 -18.93
CA THR A 206 -2.85 -11.65 -19.24
C THR A 206 -1.41 -11.93 -18.84
N PHE A 207 -0.47 -11.53 -19.69
CA PHE A 207 0.95 -11.57 -19.36
C PHE A 207 1.45 -10.16 -19.09
N PRO A 208 2.34 -9.96 -18.11
CA PRO A 208 3.00 -8.68 -17.94
C PRO A 208 3.72 -8.32 -19.24
N ALA A 209 3.65 -7.05 -19.65
CA ALA A 209 4.34 -6.57 -20.83
C ALA A 209 5.84 -6.93 -20.76
N SER A 210 6.45 -7.29 -21.89
CA SER A 210 7.90 -7.44 -21.95
C SER A 210 8.53 -6.11 -21.57
N CYS A 211 9.25 -6.11 -20.46
CA CYS A 211 9.64 -4.89 -19.79
C CYS A 211 11.16 -4.84 -19.67
N THR A 212 11.80 -3.92 -20.39
CA THR A 212 13.24 -3.63 -20.23
C THR A 212 13.39 -2.58 -19.16
N THR A 213 14.06 -2.90 -18.05
CA THR A 213 14.32 -1.93 -16.98
C THR A 213 15.56 -1.07 -17.27
N PRO A 214 15.64 0.15 -16.72
CA PRO A 214 16.87 0.94 -16.72
C PRO A 214 18.04 0.14 -16.13
N THR A 215 19.19 0.18 -16.80
CA THR A 215 20.42 -0.51 -16.36
C THR A 215 21.25 0.32 -15.39
N THR A 216 20.98 1.62 -15.28
CA THR A 216 21.57 2.55 -14.32
C THR A 216 20.45 3.12 -13.46
N GLN A 217 20.50 2.83 -12.16
CA GLN A 217 19.55 3.34 -11.17
C GLN A 217 19.88 4.79 -10.78
N ALA A 218 18.89 5.49 -10.20
CA ALA A 218 19.12 6.71 -9.46
C ALA A 218 20.19 6.50 -8.37
N SER A 219 20.97 7.54 -8.09
CA SER A 219 22.10 7.47 -7.18
C SER A 219 22.28 8.76 -6.40
N ASN A 220 23.25 8.81 -5.48
CA ASN A 220 23.66 10.04 -4.78
C ASN A 220 22.48 10.79 -4.14
N TYR A 221 21.69 10.09 -3.33
CA TYR A 221 20.66 10.72 -2.51
C TYR A 221 21.27 11.84 -1.65
N SER A 222 20.56 12.95 -1.51
CA SER A 222 20.84 13.99 -0.52
C SER A 222 19.57 14.59 0.06
N LEU A 223 19.63 14.94 1.35
CA LEU A 223 18.67 15.81 2.01
C LEU A 223 19.05 17.26 1.70
N VAL A 224 18.15 18.01 1.06
CA VAL A 224 18.35 19.41 0.68
C VAL A 224 17.93 20.32 1.82
N SER A 225 16.74 20.10 2.38
CA SER A 225 16.22 20.84 3.54
C SER A 225 15.25 19.98 4.35
N ALA A 226 15.13 20.29 5.64
CA ALA A 226 14.19 19.66 6.56
C ALA A 226 13.55 20.72 7.46
N SER A 227 12.23 20.82 7.43
CA SER A 227 11.42 21.52 8.44
C SER A 227 10.79 20.50 9.39
N ASP A 228 10.00 21.01 10.33
CA ASP A 228 9.10 20.21 11.18
C ASP A 228 8.09 19.38 10.39
N ASN A 229 7.57 19.89 9.27
CA ASN A 229 6.47 19.26 8.54
C ASN A 229 6.78 18.91 7.08
N SER A 230 8.02 19.13 6.63
CA SER A 230 8.41 18.89 5.25
C SER A 230 9.87 18.45 5.09
N LEU A 231 10.11 17.67 4.04
CA LEU A 231 11.44 17.23 3.62
C LEU A 231 11.63 17.53 2.14
N GLU A 232 12.71 18.23 1.78
CA GLU A 232 13.17 18.33 0.41
C GLU A 232 14.33 17.35 0.19
N ILE A 233 14.12 16.36 -0.66
CA ILE A 233 15.14 15.36 -1.01
C ILE A 233 15.52 15.48 -2.48
N SER A 234 16.75 15.08 -2.81
CA SER A 234 17.23 15.05 -4.20
C SER A 234 18.06 13.80 -4.50
N TRP A 235 18.23 13.52 -5.80
CA TRP A 235 18.98 12.39 -6.33
C TRP A 235 19.60 12.71 -7.70
N ASN A 236 20.63 11.97 -8.07
CA ASN A 236 21.14 11.93 -9.44
C ASN A 236 20.34 10.92 -10.26
N ARG A 237 19.89 11.33 -11.46
CA ARG A 237 19.21 10.44 -12.42
C ARG A 237 20.13 9.29 -12.85
N GLY A 238 19.51 8.13 -13.07
CA GLY A 238 20.08 7.02 -13.82
C GLY A 238 19.83 7.17 -15.32
N ASN A 239 19.57 6.05 -16.01
CA ASN A 239 19.34 6.04 -17.45
C ASN A 239 17.89 5.78 -17.87
N GLY A 240 16.93 5.85 -16.94
CA GLY A 240 15.50 5.78 -17.25
C GLY A 240 14.94 7.11 -17.78
N ASP A 241 13.66 7.11 -18.13
CA ASP A 241 12.94 8.31 -18.56
C ASP A 241 12.44 9.12 -17.36
N ALA A 242 12.04 8.43 -16.30
CA ALA A 242 11.46 9.03 -15.09
C ALA A 242 11.85 8.26 -13.82
N VAL A 243 11.56 8.88 -12.68
CA VAL A 243 11.79 8.35 -11.33
C VAL A 243 10.49 8.32 -10.55
N LEU A 244 10.25 7.20 -9.89
CA LEU A 244 9.22 7.03 -8.87
C LEU A 244 9.87 7.11 -7.49
N VAL A 245 9.31 7.92 -6.59
CA VAL A 245 9.71 7.97 -5.17
C VAL A 245 8.56 7.51 -4.32
N VAL A 246 8.82 6.53 -3.48
CA VAL A 246 7.89 5.97 -2.49
C VAL A 246 8.42 6.31 -1.09
N ALA A 247 7.57 6.87 -0.23
CA ALA A 247 7.89 7.20 1.15
C ALA A 247 7.12 6.31 2.13
N ARG A 248 7.72 6.03 3.29
CA ARG A 248 7.09 5.33 4.41
C ARG A 248 7.55 5.94 5.72
N GLU A 249 6.62 6.12 6.64
CA GLU A 249 6.86 6.65 7.98
C GLU A 249 7.49 5.61 8.91
N GLY A 250 8.50 6.02 9.67
CA GLY A 250 9.15 5.29 10.76
C GLY A 250 9.96 4.05 10.37
N ASN A 251 9.64 3.40 9.25
CA ASN A 251 10.19 2.11 8.83
C ASN A 251 10.57 2.09 7.35
N PRO A 252 11.55 1.26 6.93
CA PRO A 252 11.88 1.08 5.53
C PRO A 252 10.68 0.68 4.66
N VAL A 253 10.60 1.25 3.46
CA VAL A 253 9.67 0.82 2.41
C VAL A 253 9.82 -0.68 2.17
N ASN A 254 8.73 -1.42 2.30
CA ASN A 254 8.70 -2.89 2.32
C ASN A 254 8.00 -3.53 1.11
N ALA A 255 7.56 -2.72 0.15
CA ALA A 255 6.92 -3.17 -1.08
C ALA A 255 7.55 -2.47 -2.29
N ASN A 256 7.58 -3.16 -3.43
CA ASN A 256 8.09 -2.61 -4.70
C ASN A 256 6.91 -2.29 -5.63
N PRO A 257 7.06 -1.28 -6.51
CA PRO A 257 6.13 -1.07 -7.60
C PRO A 257 6.12 -2.30 -8.54
N ILE A 258 4.97 -2.55 -9.16
CA ILE A 258 4.79 -3.62 -10.14
C ILE A 258 4.99 -3.02 -11.53
N SER A 259 5.98 -3.50 -12.28
CA SER A 259 6.19 -3.05 -13.66
C SER A 259 4.96 -3.29 -14.52
N GLY A 260 4.66 -2.33 -15.40
CA GLY A 260 3.42 -2.27 -16.18
C GLY A 260 2.30 -1.44 -15.51
N ASN A 261 2.37 -1.20 -14.20
CA ASN A 261 1.44 -0.31 -13.51
C ASN A 261 1.99 1.12 -13.46
N THR A 262 1.13 2.10 -13.71
CA THR A 262 1.42 3.52 -13.44
C THR A 262 0.92 3.90 -12.06
N TYR A 263 1.64 4.78 -11.36
CA TYR A 263 1.24 5.29 -10.05
C TYR A 263 1.10 6.81 -10.05
N THR A 264 0.02 7.30 -9.43
CA THR A 264 -0.25 8.71 -9.20
C THR A 264 0.54 9.19 -7.99
N ALA A 265 1.35 10.23 -8.17
CA ALA A 265 2.13 10.84 -7.10
C ALA A 265 1.43 12.08 -6.52
N ASN A 266 1.67 12.36 -5.25
CA ASN A 266 1.31 13.63 -4.63
C ASN A 266 2.38 14.05 -3.60
N THR A 267 2.71 15.33 -3.55
CA THR A 267 3.72 15.87 -2.63
C THR A 267 3.22 15.96 -1.18
N VAL A 268 1.93 15.78 -0.92
CA VAL A 268 1.37 15.64 0.43
C VAL A 268 1.41 14.17 0.82
N PHE A 269 2.16 13.82 1.87
CA PHE A 269 2.28 12.44 2.32
C PHE A 269 0.90 11.84 2.66
N GLY A 270 0.69 10.55 2.33
CA GLY A 270 -0.60 9.87 2.52
C GLY A 270 -1.64 10.06 1.40
N THR A 271 -1.39 10.93 0.40
CA THR A 271 -2.41 11.24 -0.63
C THR A 271 -2.12 10.67 -2.02
N GLY A 272 -0.88 10.27 -2.30
CA GLY A 272 -0.52 9.55 -3.53
C GLY A 272 -0.98 8.08 -3.49
N ASP A 273 -0.83 7.38 -4.61
CA ASP A 273 -1.15 5.95 -4.66
C ASP A 273 -0.34 5.17 -3.62
N GLU A 274 -0.98 4.19 -2.99
CA GLU A 274 -0.37 3.34 -1.97
C GLU A 274 0.20 2.05 -2.60
N ILE A 275 1.46 1.74 -2.29
CA ILE A 275 2.14 0.52 -2.78
C ILE A 275 2.37 -0.42 -1.60
N GLY A 276 1.35 -1.20 -1.26
CA GLY A 276 1.34 -1.96 -0.02
C GLY A 276 1.23 -1.05 1.21
N VAL A 277 0.83 -1.62 2.35
CA VAL A 277 0.37 -0.85 3.52
C VAL A 277 1.43 0.13 4.05
N GLY A 278 1.07 1.41 4.10
CA GLY A 278 1.84 2.53 4.64
C GLY A 278 2.89 3.12 3.70
N ASN A 279 2.96 2.71 2.42
CA ASN A 279 3.92 3.23 1.46
C ASN A 279 3.23 4.13 0.43
N PHE A 280 3.51 5.43 0.43
CA PHE A 280 2.85 6.38 -0.45
C PHE A 280 3.78 6.91 -1.53
N VAL A 281 3.26 7.02 -2.75
CA VAL A 281 4.00 7.59 -3.88
C VAL A 281 4.03 9.12 -3.76
N VAL A 282 5.20 9.66 -3.45
CA VAL A 282 5.40 11.10 -3.21
C VAL A 282 5.94 11.86 -4.43
N TYR A 283 6.49 11.13 -5.41
CA TYR A 283 6.97 11.71 -6.66
C TYR A 283 6.89 10.72 -7.82
N ASN A 284 6.52 11.20 -9.00
CA ASN A 284 6.61 10.44 -10.25
C ASN A 284 6.86 11.38 -11.43
N GLY A 285 8.07 11.36 -12.00
CA GLY A 285 8.41 12.26 -13.11
C GLY A 285 9.90 12.31 -13.44
N ALA A 286 10.30 13.26 -14.30
CA ALA A 286 11.67 13.35 -14.82
C ALA A 286 12.63 14.22 -13.97
N GLY A 287 12.15 14.85 -12.91
CA GLY A 287 12.94 15.72 -12.05
C GLY A 287 13.92 14.96 -11.15
N THR A 288 14.65 15.74 -10.35
CA THR A 288 15.77 15.26 -9.51
C THR A 288 15.60 15.60 -8.04
N SER A 289 14.47 16.20 -7.67
CA SER A 289 14.12 16.53 -6.30
C SER A 289 12.60 16.55 -6.12
N VAL A 290 12.17 16.44 -4.86
CA VAL A 290 10.79 16.62 -4.44
C VAL A 290 10.74 17.23 -3.04
N ILE A 291 9.82 18.17 -2.82
CA ILE A 291 9.43 18.65 -1.49
C ILE A 291 8.19 17.84 -1.07
N ILE A 292 8.29 17.15 0.06
CA ILE A 292 7.26 16.30 0.62
C ILE A 292 6.71 17.01 1.86
N ASN A 293 5.39 17.19 1.94
CA ASN A 293 4.70 17.99 2.97
C ASN A 293 3.76 17.13 3.81
N SER A 294 3.24 17.72 4.89
CA SER A 294 2.35 17.06 5.85
C SER A 294 3.00 15.84 6.50
N LEU A 295 4.28 15.99 6.83
CA LEU A 295 5.05 15.02 7.60
C LEU A 295 4.92 15.34 9.10
N GLU A 296 5.01 14.31 9.93
CA GLU A 296 5.10 14.46 11.37
C GLU A 296 6.48 14.99 11.76
N GLN A 297 6.52 15.83 12.79
CA GLN A 297 7.76 16.43 13.29
C GLN A 297 8.67 15.45 14.03
N GLY A 298 9.98 15.65 13.93
CA GLY A 298 10.97 14.75 14.54
C GLY A 298 10.90 13.29 14.05
N THR A 299 10.11 13.01 13.02
CA THR A 299 9.80 11.66 12.54
C THR A 299 10.73 11.28 11.39
N ASN A 300 11.25 10.05 11.45
CA ASN A 300 12.12 9.51 10.41
C ASN A 300 11.28 8.90 9.28
N TYR A 301 11.45 9.40 8.07
CA TYR A 301 10.81 8.88 6.86
C TYR A 301 11.82 8.14 5.99
N HIS A 302 11.41 6.98 5.49
CA HIS A 302 12.21 6.15 4.61
C HIS A 302 11.73 6.28 3.16
N PHE A 303 12.69 6.35 2.23
CA PHE A 303 12.43 6.52 0.81
C PHE A 303 12.96 5.34 0.00
N SER A 304 12.23 5.02 -1.06
CA SER A 304 12.65 4.12 -2.12
C SER A 304 12.48 4.79 -3.47
N ILE A 305 13.57 4.88 -4.22
CA ILE A 305 13.68 5.64 -5.47
C ILE A 305 13.95 4.66 -6.61
N TYR A 306 13.11 4.70 -7.64
CA TYR A 306 13.13 3.79 -8.78
C TYR A 306 13.17 4.56 -10.10
N GLU A 307 14.26 4.45 -10.85
CA GLU A 307 14.28 4.78 -12.28
C GLU A 307 13.38 3.82 -13.05
N TYR A 308 12.69 4.33 -14.06
CA TYR A 308 11.93 3.51 -14.99
C TYR A 308 11.91 4.11 -16.40
N PHE A 309 11.71 3.25 -17.41
CA PHE A 309 11.37 3.68 -18.77
C PHE A 309 9.86 3.80 -18.93
N ASN A 310 9.40 4.84 -19.62
CA ASN A 310 7.98 5.06 -19.89
C ASN A 310 7.40 3.95 -20.78
N SER A 311 8.22 3.41 -21.68
CA SER A 311 7.85 2.25 -22.49
C SER A 311 7.70 1.00 -21.61
N GLY A 312 6.46 0.52 -21.45
CA GLY A 312 6.14 -0.65 -20.62
C GLY A 312 6.18 -0.41 -19.11
N VAL A 313 6.48 0.82 -18.66
CA VAL A 313 6.55 1.26 -17.25
C VAL A 313 7.39 0.31 -16.40
N CYS A 314 8.70 0.41 -16.59
CA CYS A 314 9.65 -0.62 -16.16
C CYS A 314 10.57 -0.19 -15.03
N TYR A 315 10.18 -0.48 -13.79
CA TYR A 315 10.93 -0.05 -12.60
C TYR A 315 12.21 -0.87 -12.41
N ALA A 316 13.35 -0.17 -12.31
CA ALA A 316 14.63 -0.77 -12.02
C ALA A 316 14.70 -1.25 -10.56
N ILE A 317 15.13 -2.50 -10.37
CA ILE A 317 15.38 -3.14 -9.08
C ILE A 317 16.81 -3.73 -9.14
N PRO A 318 17.67 -3.54 -8.12
CA PRO A 318 17.38 -2.95 -6.82
C PRO A 318 17.14 -1.43 -6.87
N ARG A 319 16.36 -0.97 -5.90
CA ARG A 319 16.02 0.45 -5.69
C ARG A 319 17.14 1.19 -4.96
N LEU A 320 17.19 2.51 -5.10
CA LEU A 320 17.95 3.35 -4.18
C LEU A 320 17.13 3.54 -2.91
N THR A 321 17.70 3.19 -1.76
CA THR A 321 17.07 3.37 -0.44
C THR A 321 17.69 4.55 0.29
N ALA A 322 16.87 5.36 0.93
CA ALA A 322 17.31 6.49 1.74
C ALA A 322 16.37 6.71 2.95
N ASN A 323 16.74 7.64 3.81
CA ASN A 323 15.87 8.16 4.87
C ASN A 323 16.25 9.60 5.21
N ALA A 324 15.34 10.32 5.84
CA ALA A 324 15.59 11.59 6.50
C ALA A 324 14.57 11.80 7.62
N THR A 325 15.00 12.54 8.64
CA THR A 325 14.16 12.94 9.77
C THR A 325 13.73 14.39 9.57
N THR A 326 12.45 14.68 9.75
CA THR A 326 11.97 16.06 9.92
C THR A 326 12.66 16.70 11.13
N SER A 327 12.81 18.01 11.10
CA SER A 327 13.32 18.74 12.26
C SER A 327 12.30 18.66 13.40
N GLY A 328 12.73 18.84 14.64
CA GLY A 328 11.78 19.20 15.70
C GLY A 328 11.34 20.66 15.51
N CYS A 329 10.10 20.99 15.82
CA CYS A 329 9.70 22.39 15.92
C CYS A 329 10.43 23.06 17.11
N THR A 330 10.61 24.38 17.08
CA THR A 330 11.17 25.14 18.21
C THR A 330 10.30 26.37 18.45
N PRO A 331 9.78 26.60 19.66
CA PRO A 331 8.96 27.76 19.90
C PRO A 331 9.73 29.06 19.66
N CYS A 332 9.00 30.10 19.30
CA CYS A 332 9.57 31.42 19.13
C CYS A 332 10.32 31.89 20.38
N VAL A 333 11.34 32.73 20.18
CA VAL A 333 12.10 33.34 21.29
C VAL A 333 11.20 34.28 22.09
N SER A 334 11.28 34.18 23.42
CA SER A 334 10.52 35.04 24.34
C SER A 334 11.33 35.27 25.61
N ASP A 335 11.50 36.53 26.02
CA ASP A 335 12.27 36.89 27.21
C ASP A 335 11.89 38.27 27.76
N GLY A 336 11.98 38.42 29.08
CA GLY A 336 11.87 39.73 29.73
C GLY A 336 13.20 40.48 29.76
N ASN A 337 13.51 41.10 30.89
CA ASN A 337 14.82 41.70 31.15
C ASN A 337 15.18 41.56 32.64
N THR A 338 16.45 41.79 32.99
CA THR A 338 16.94 41.70 34.37
C THR A 338 17.14 43.07 35.04
N ALA A 339 16.67 44.15 34.40
CA ALA A 339 16.79 45.51 34.94
C ALA A 339 15.81 45.77 36.10
N TYR A 340 14.69 45.05 36.10
CA TYR A 340 13.59 45.17 37.06
C TYR A 340 13.26 43.81 37.67
N GLN A 341 12.55 43.81 38.80
CA GLN A 341 12.23 42.58 39.54
C GLN A 341 10.83 42.02 39.25
N THR A 342 10.11 42.59 38.27
CA THR A 342 8.84 42.03 37.78
C THR A 342 9.06 40.59 37.33
N SER A 343 8.37 39.61 37.94
CA SER A 343 8.68 38.21 37.73
C SER A 343 7.52 37.28 38.03
N THR A 344 7.61 36.06 37.51
CA THR A 344 6.82 34.94 38.02
C THR A 344 7.48 34.43 39.31
N THR A 345 6.68 34.04 40.30
CA THR A 345 7.19 33.51 41.58
C THR A 345 6.65 32.12 41.90
N TYR A 346 5.56 31.72 41.25
CA TYR A 346 5.03 30.37 41.38
C TYR A 346 4.19 29.99 40.16
N VAL A 347 4.35 28.76 39.68
CA VAL A 347 3.47 28.12 38.69
C VAL A 347 2.97 26.79 39.27
N GLY A 348 1.66 26.55 39.19
CA GLY A 348 1.05 25.30 39.62
C GLY A 348 -0.08 24.84 38.72
N ILE A 349 0.02 23.60 38.23
CA ILE A 349 -1.02 22.91 37.44
C ILE A 349 -0.91 21.41 37.70
N ASN A 350 -2.02 20.76 38.05
CA ASN A 350 -2.05 19.35 38.46
C ASN A 350 -0.96 19.03 39.53
N THR A 351 0.03 18.19 39.20
CA THR A 351 1.14 17.83 40.11
C THR A 351 2.36 18.76 39.96
N LEU A 352 2.42 19.58 38.92
CA LEU A 352 3.45 20.62 38.78
C LEU A 352 3.20 21.69 39.83
N SER A 353 4.21 21.96 40.66
CA SER A 353 4.18 23.00 41.68
C SER A 353 5.58 23.57 41.85
N LYS A 354 5.89 24.64 41.12
CA LYS A 354 7.20 25.28 41.09
C LYS A 354 7.12 26.66 41.71
N ALA A 355 7.74 26.83 42.87
CA ALA A 355 8.12 28.16 43.37
C ALA A 355 9.43 28.58 42.70
N SER A 356 9.48 29.80 42.18
CA SER A 356 10.61 30.38 41.47
C SER A 356 10.94 31.78 42.01
N ALA A 357 12.12 32.25 41.63
CA ALA A 357 12.51 33.66 41.70
C ALA A 357 12.87 34.07 40.26
N LYS A 358 13.48 35.25 40.08
CA LYS A 358 13.92 35.74 38.77
C LYS A 358 15.43 35.54 38.53
N PRO A 359 15.92 34.34 38.20
CA PRO A 359 17.34 34.12 37.94
C PRO A 359 17.81 34.76 36.62
N ALA A 360 16.90 34.96 35.67
CA ALA A 360 17.16 35.47 34.33
C ALA A 360 15.91 36.15 33.73
N ALA A 361 16.04 36.69 32.53
CA ALA A 361 14.92 37.20 31.74
C ALA A 361 14.02 36.08 31.18
N TYR A 362 14.62 34.91 30.93
CA TYR A 362 13.98 33.67 30.51
C TYR A 362 14.52 32.54 31.38
N SER A 363 13.62 31.72 31.92
CA SER A 363 13.93 30.60 32.80
C SER A 363 13.43 29.29 32.16
N ASP A 364 14.36 28.45 31.71
CA ASP A 364 14.03 27.12 31.18
C ASP A 364 13.79 26.13 32.33
N TYR A 365 12.53 25.73 32.52
CA TYR A 365 12.11 24.70 33.47
C TYR A 365 11.47 23.50 32.76
N THR A 366 11.75 23.25 31.48
CA THR A 366 11.20 22.14 30.69
C THR A 366 11.54 20.75 31.28
N ALA A 367 12.57 20.64 32.13
CA ALA A 367 12.85 19.42 32.89
C ALA A 367 11.79 19.11 33.99
N ILE A 368 10.91 20.06 34.30
CA ILE A 368 9.79 19.91 35.24
C ILE A 368 8.53 19.69 34.43
N SER A 369 7.82 18.58 34.73
CA SER A 369 6.62 18.21 34.00
C SER A 369 5.48 17.74 34.89
N THR A 370 4.29 17.74 34.31
CA THR A 370 3.10 17.07 34.85
C THR A 370 2.35 16.38 33.72
N ASN A 371 1.52 15.41 34.10
CA ASN A 371 0.69 14.67 33.17
C ASN A 371 -0.72 15.25 33.18
N LEU A 372 -1.29 15.50 32.00
CA LEU A 372 -2.70 15.91 31.85
C LEU A 372 -3.36 14.96 30.85
N GLU A 373 -4.55 14.46 31.17
CA GLU A 373 -5.29 13.53 30.31
C GLU A 373 -6.18 14.32 29.33
N VAL A 374 -6.30 13.85 28.09
CA VAL A 374 -7.19 14.47 27.10
C VAL A 374 -8.63 14.54 27.62
N GLY A 375 -9.23 15.74 27.53
CA GLY A 375 -10.57 16.03 28.04
C GLY A 375 -10.66 16.28 29.56
N SER A 376 -9.55 16.22 30.31
CA SER A 376 -9.54 16.57 31.73
C SER A 376 -9.57 18.10 31.95
N THR A 377 -9.84 18.52 33.19
CA THR A 377 -9.81 19.94 33.59
C THR A 377 -8.95 20.11 34.84
N HIS A 378 -8.09 21.12 34.84
CA HIS A 378 -7.15 21.40 35.90
C HIS A 378 -7.12 22.89 36.26
N ASN A 379 -6.80 23.19 37.52
CA ASN A 379 -6.62 24.57 37.97
C ASN A 379 -5.18 25.03 37.73
N LEU A 380 -5.01 26.04 36.89
CA LEU A 380 -3.76 26.73 36.63
C LEU A 380 -3.61 27.92 37.58
N ASN A 381 -2.52 27.98 38.32
CA ASN A 381 -2.24 29.00 39.33
C ASN A 381 -0.91 29.67 39.04
N VAL A 382 -0.90 31.00 38.98
CA VAL A 382 0.33 31.77 38.86
C VAL A 382 0.42 32.82 39.98
N ARG A 383 1.58 32.92 40.61
CA ARG A 383 1.93 34.05 41.49
C ARG A 383 3.05 34.86 40.88
N VAL A 384 3.08 36.14 41.22
CA VAL A 384 4.01 37.11 40.66
C VAL A 384 4.59 38.05 41.73
N ASN A 385 5.73 38.63 41.41
CA ASN A 385 6.29 39.81 42.06
C ASN A 385 6.05 41.04 41.17
N THR A 386 5.40 42.07 41.70
CA THR A 386 5.05 43.30 40.95
C THR A 386 6.09 44.41 41.06
N ASP A 387 7.24 44.15 41.68
CA ASP A 387 8.34 45.12 41.85
C ASP A 387 7.90 46.46 42.47
N GLY A 388 7.04 46.39 43.50
CA GLY A 388 6.46 47.55 44.16
C GLY A 388 5.00 47.79 43.76
N PRO A 389 4.50 49.04 43.85
CA PRO A 389 3.07 49.36 43.74
C PRO A 389 2.57 49.43 42.29
N TYR A 390 2.98 48.48 41.47
CA TYR A 390 2.66 48.40 40.05
C TYR A 390 1.68 47.26 39.74
N THR A 391 1.09 47.32 38.55
CA THR A 391 0.22 46.27 38.02
C THR A 391 0.97 45.43 37.00
N VAL A 392 0.86 44.12 37.13
CA VAL A 392 1.51 43.13 36.27
C VAL A 392 0.45 42.21 35.69
N HIS A 393 0.62 41.85 34.42
CA HIS A 393 -0.26 40.99 33.65
C HIS A 393 0.44 39.66 33.38
N THR A 394 -0.31 38.56 33.36
CA THR A 394 0.24 37.23 33.10
C THR A 394 -0.61 36.47 32.10
N LYS A 395 0.04 35.88 31.10
CA LYS A 395 -0.57 34.91 30.17
C LYS A 395 0.23 33.62 30.14
N VAL A 396 -0.48 32.53 29.85
CA VAL A 396 0.09 31.20 29.70
C VAL A 396 -0.32 30.65 28.34
N TRP A 397 0.59 29.96 27.66
CA TRP A 397 0.30 29.22 26.43
C TRP A 397 0.64 27.74 26.62
N ILE A 398 -0.17 26.84 26.04
CA ILE A 398 0.12 25.42 25.97
C ILE A 398 -0.10 24.99 24.51
N ASP A 399 0.96 24.48 23.89
CA ASP A 399 0.99 24.03 22.49
C ASP A 399 0.32 22.64 22.38
N TRP A 400 -1.00 22.59 22.28
CA TRP A 400 -1.75 21.33 22.35
C TRP A 400 -1.61 20.49 21.09
N ASN A 401 -1.35 21.13 19.96
CA ASN A 401 -1.18 20.46 18.67
C ASN A 401 0.31 20.11 18.37
N GLN A 402 1.23 20.49 19.25
CA GLN A 402 2.66 20.21 19.20
C GLN A 402 3.34 20.76 17.93
N ASP A 403 2.96 21.93 17.44
CA ASP A 403 3.57 22.55 16.26
C ASP A 403 4.54 23.71 16.57
N CYS A 404 4.77 23.99 17.85
CA CYS A 404 5.61 25.06 18.38
C CYS A 404 5.20 26.48 17.96
N ASP A 405 3.98 26.66 17.49
CA ASP A 405 3.33 27.94 17.58
C ASP A 405 2.42 28.00 18.81
N PHE A 406 1.90 29.19 19.10
CA PHE A 406 1.03 29.44 20.24
C PHE A 406 -0.19 30.29 19.81
N ASP A 407 -0.38 30.43 18.50
CA ASP A 407 -1.35 31.34 17.90
C ASP A 407 -2.70 30.63 17.68
N ASP A 408 -2.75 29.33 17.94
CA ASP A 408 -3.92 28.51 17.80
C ASP A 408 -5.02 28.76 18.84
N THR A 409 -6.25 28.45 18.41
CA THR A 409 -7.43 28.61 19.24
C THR A 409 -7.42 27.59 20.38
N GLY A 410 -7.46 28.07 21.62
CA GLY A 410 -7.48 27.21 22.82
C GLY A 410 -6.13 27.02 23.49
N GLU A 411 -5.06 27.58 22.92
CA GLU A 411 -3.71 27.49 23.48
C GLU A 411 -3.39 28.62 24.46
N THR A 412 -4.07 29.77 24.37
CA THR A 412 -3.82 30.92 25.24
C THR A 412 -4.75 30.96 26.47
N PHE A 413 -4.17 31.18 27.64
CA PHE A 413 -4.85 31.35 28.92
C PHE A 413 -4.48 32.69 29.56
N ASP A 414 -5.47 33.56 29.78
CA ASP A 414 -5.30 34.85 30.46
C ASP A 414 -5.47 34.67 31.98
N LEU A 415 -4.37 34.84 32.72
CA LEU A 415 -4.35 34.71 34.18
C LEU A 415 -4.64 36.05 34.86
N GLY A 416 -4.89 37.11 34.10
CA GLY A 416 -5.28 38.42 34.59
C GLY A 416 -4.10 39.18 35.18
N THR A 417 -4.35 39.88 36.29
CA THR A 417 -3.40 40.85 36.86
C THR A 417 -3.18 40.69 38.36
N ALA A 418 -2.03 41.15 38.85
CA ALA A 418 -1.77 41.38 40.27
C ALA A 418 -1.27 42.82 40.50
N THR A 419 -1.44 43.37 41.70
CA THR A 419 -1.00 44.74 42.02
C THR A 419 -0.43 44.85 43.42
N ASN A 420 0.74 45.46 43.54
CA ASN A 420 1.42 45.74 44.81
C ASN A 420 1.65 44.49 45.69
N VAL A 421 2.19 43.43 45.09
CA VAL A 421 2.51 42.16 45.76
C VAL A 421 3.95 41.73 45.45
N THR A 422 4.63 41.13 46.42
CA THR A 422 5.97 40.57 46.23
C THR A 422 5.95 39.07 45.95
N ASP A 423 4.84 38.40 46.29
CA ASP A 423 4.50 37.01 45.95
C ASP A 423 2.98 36.88 46.14
N GLY A 424 2.21 37.12 45.08
CA GLY A 424 0.74 37.13 45.16
C GLY A 424 0.12 36.52 43.91
N LEU A 425 -1.04 35.87 44.09
CA LEU A 425 -1.82 35.33 42.98
C LEU A 425 -2.25 36.46 42.03
N THR A 426 -2.26 36.16 40.74
CA THR A 426 -3.02 36.96 39.79
C THR A 426 -4.53 36.80 40.06
N ASN A 427 -5.33 37.80 39.71
CA ASN A 427 -6.74 37.87 40.07
C ASN A 427 -7.64 36.82 39.40
N LEU A 428 -7.17 36.12 38.37
CA LEU A 428 -7.86 34.97 37.76
C LEU A 428 -7.26 33.62 38.19
N SER A 429 -6.26 33.58 39.06
CA SER A 429 -5.73 32.33 39.62
C SER A 429 -6.55 31.86 40.85
N PRO A 430 -6.98 30.59 40.96
CA PRO A 430 -6.88 29.52 39.94
C PRO A 430 -7.79 29.76 38.73
N LEU A 431 -7.23 29.61 37.54
CA LEU A 431 -7.99 29.57 36.29
C LEU A 431 -8.28 28.10 35.93
N SER A 432 -9.53 27.80 35.59
CA SER A 432 -9.91 26.46 35.11
C SER A 432 -9.48 26.28 33.67
N THR A 433 -8.60 25.30 33.41
CA THR A 433 -8.00 24.98 32.11
C THR A 433 -8.39 23.56 31.70
N SER A 434 -9.05 23.42 30.55
CA SER A 434 -9.40 22.12 29.96
C SER A 434 -8.36 21.69 28.92
N VAL A 435 -7.99 20.41 28.93
CA VAL A 435 -7.19 19.80 27.84
C VAL A 435 -8.12 19.56 26.65
N PRO A 436 -7.84 20.11 25.45
CA PRO A 436 -8.66 19.88 24.26
C PRO A 436 -8.80 18.40 23.91
N VAL A 437 -9.95 18.02 23.34
CA VAL A 437 -10.26 16.62 22.96
C VAL A 437 -9.45 16.12 21.76
N ASP A 438 -8.84 17.04 21.03
CA ASP A 438 -7.98 16.86 19.86
C ASP A 438 -6.51 17.15 20.16
N ALA A 439 -6.14 17.38 21.43
CA ALA A 439 -4.73 17.53 21.81
C ALA A 439 -3.93 16.28 21.43
N LEU A 440 -2.74 16.49 20.87
CA LEU A 440 -1.85 15.40 20.49
C LEU A 440 -1.22 14.76 21.72
N ILE A 441 -1.21 13.43 21.76
CA ILE A 441 -0.56 12.66 22.83
C ILE A 441 0.96 12.83 22.73
N GLY A 442 1.63 13.01 23.86
CA GLY A 442 3.06 13.26 23.90
C GLY A 442 3.44 14.42 24.82
N SER A 443 4.68 14.87 24.74
CA SER A 443 5.17 16.00 25.52
C SER A 443 5.05 17.29 24.70
N THR A 444 4.55 18.35 25.33
CA THR A 444 4.48 19.70 24.75
C THR A 444 4.96 20.76 25.74
N ILE A 445 5.12 21.99 25.27
CA ILE A 445 5.60 23.14 26.04
C ILE A 445 4.42 23.95 26.59
N MET A 446 4.51 24.29 27.87
CA MET A 446 3.72 25.34 28.50
C MET A 446 4.60 26.55 28.77
N ARG A 447 4.25 27.70 28.21
CA ARG A 447 4.95 28.97 28.41
C ARG A 447 4.18 29.87 29.35
N VAL A 448 4.82 30.39 30.39
CA VAL A 448 4.27 31.38 31.32
C VAL A 448 5.00 32.70 31.13
N SER A 449 4.28 33.76 30.78
CA SER A 449 4.86 35.10 30.61
C SER A 449 4.19 36.09 31.52
N THR A 450 5.00 36.88 32.23
CA THR A 450 4.57 37.88 33.20
C THR A 450 5.19 39.23 32.87
N LYS A 451 4.38 40.28 32.70
CA LYS A 451 4.81 41.58 32.14
C LYS A 451 4.21 42.77 32.88
N PHE A 452 5.01 43.82 33.05
CA PHE A 452 4.57 45.10 33.62
C PHE A 452 3.56 45.81 32.71
N ASN A 453 2.43 46.22 33.30
CA ASN A 453 1.48 47.22 32.79
C ASN A 453 0.86 46.97 31.39
N SER A 454 0.98 45.75 30.86
CA SER A 454 0.33 45.31 29.62
C SER A 454 0.43 43.79 29.49
N ASP A 455 -0.48 43.19 28.72
CA ASP A 455 -0.42 41.77 28.41
C ASP A 455 0.85 41.43 27.62
N PRO A 456 1.54 40.32 27.96
CA PRO A 456 2.61 39.79 27.12
C PRO A 456 2.06 39.05 25.89
N THR A 457 2.91 38.94 24.85
CA THR A 457 2.70 37.98 23.74
C THR A 457 3.62 36.76 23.89
N SER A 458 3.26 35.64 23.26
CA SER A 458 4.02 34.38 23.32
C SER A 458 5.47 34.51 22.84
N CYS A 459 5.75 35.43 21.92
CA CYS A 459 7.05 35.65 21.26
C CYS A 459 7.68 37.02 21.53
N GLU A 460 7.43 37.63 22.71
CA GLU A 460 7.94 38.97 23.03
C GLU A 460 9.33 38.94 23.68
N THR A 461 10.20 39.91 23.38
CA THR A 461 11.57 39.96 23.94
C THR A 461 11.88 41.29 24.62
N ALA A 462 12.84 41.30 25.55
CA ALA A 462 13.40 42.46 26.22
C ALA A 462 12.44 43.36 27.04
N TYR A 463 11.27 42.87 27.45
CA TYR A 463 10.29 43.66 28.22
C TYR A 463 10.52 43.59 29.74
N ASP A 464 9.93 44.51 30.52
CA ASP A 464 9.95 44.44 31.99
C ASP A 464 9.06 43.29 32.49
N GLY A 465 9.69 42.17 32.79
CA GLY A 465 9.01 40.92 33.14
C GLY A 465 9.94 39.70 33.10
N GLU A 466 9.33 38.52 33.02
CA GLU A 466 9.99 37.22 32.92
C GLU A 466 9.16 36.26 32.05
N VAL A 467 9.84 35.30 31.42
CA VAL A 467 9.25 34.11 30.78
C VAL A 467 9.77 32.85 31.47
N GLU A 468 8.89 31.89 31.71
CA GLU A 468 9.22 30.55 32.19
C GLU A 468 8.58 29.48 31.30
N ASP A 469 9.36 28.51 30.82
CA ASP A 469 8.84 27.38 30.02
C ASP A 469 8.89 26.07 30.82
N TYR A 470 7.85 25.25 30.68
CA TYR A 470 7.63 23.98 31.38
C TYR A 470 7.17 22.89 30.40
N THR A 471 7.26 21.62 30.79
CA THR A 471 6.75 20.51 29.95
C THR A 471 5.40 20.02 30.45
N ILE A 472 4.45 19.78 29.54
CA ILE A 472 3.19 19.09 29.79
C ILE A 472 3.24 17.76 29.05
N ASN A 473 3.01 16.64 29.74
CA ASN A 473 2.82 15.35 29.09
C ASN A 473 1.32 15.11 28.90
N VAL A 474 0.85 15.24 27.66
CA VAL A 474 -0.52 14.92 27.26
C VAL A 474 -0.64 13.40 27.20
N LEU A 475 -1.52 12.86 28.05
CA LEU A 475 -1.84 11.44 28.11
C LEU A 475 -3.18 11.17 27.43
N PRO A 476 -3.38 9.96 26.88
CA PRO A 476 -4.68 9.56 26.34
C PRO A 476 -5.79 9.76 27.38
N GLY A 477 -6.92 10.30 26.93
CA GLY A 477 -8.15 10.32 27.72
C GLY A 477 -8.73 8.91 27.80
N SER A 478 -9.46 8.58 28.87
CA SER A 478 -10.17 7.31 28.97
C SER A 478 -11.66 7.50 28.73
N THR A 479 -12.26 6.64 27.91
CA THR A 479 -13.70 6.63 27.65
C THR A 479 -14.24 5.22 27.60
N THR A 480 -15.47 5.04 28.10
CA THR A 480 -16.14 3.75 28.17
C THR A 480 -17.44 3.81 27.38
N TRP A 481 -17.69 2.79 26.56
CA TRP A 481 -18.89 2.70 25.75
C TRP A 481 -20.17 2.59 26.59
N ASN A 482 -21.12 3.52 26.41
CA ASN A 482 -22.42 3.54 27.08
C ASN A 482 -23.45 2.65 26.37
N GLY A 483 -23.47 2.67 25.03
CA GLY A 483 -24.33 1.82 24.19
C GLY A 483 -25.81 2.17 24.16
N THR A 484 -26.16 3.46 24.08
CA THR A 484 -27.55 3.94 23.84
C THR A 484 -28.12 3.37 22.54
N ASN A 485 -27.27 3.14 21.54
CA ASN A 485 -27.52 2.34 20.36
C ASN A 485 -26.21 1.64 19.92
N THR A 486 -26.14 1.14 18.68
CA THR A 486 -24.98 0.37 18.20
C THR A 486 -23.99 1.18 17.36
N ASP A 487 -24.28 2.44 17.02
CA ASP A 487 -23.45 3.23 16.09
C ASP A 487 -22.22 3.83 16.79
N TRP A 488 -21.02 3.40 16.40
CA TRP A 488 -19.76 3.92 16.96
C TRP A 488 -19.66 5.45 16.89
N ASN A 489 -20.17 6.07 15.82
CA ASN A 489 -20.04 7.51 15.60
C ASN A 489 -21.16 8.35 16.24
N ASP A 490 -22.12 7.71 16.90
CA ASP A 490 -23.12 8.44 17.66
C ASP A 490 -22.52 8.89 19.00
N SER A 491 -22.42 10.21 19.18
CA SER A 491 -21.92 10.84 20.39
C SER A 491 -22.67 10.42 21.65
N ASP A 492 -23.96 10.05 21.55
CA ASP A 492 -24.76 9.63 22.70
C ASP A 492 -24.28 8.29 23.28
N ASN A 493 -23.49 7.51 22.52
CA ASN A 493 -22.86 6.29 23.01
C ASN A 493 -21.62 6.53 23.87
N TRP A 494 -21.15 7.78 23.98
CA TRP A 494 -19.90 8.11 24.65
C TRP A 494 -20.11 9.13 25.78
N PRO A 495 -19.41 8.98 26.92
CA PRO A 495 -19.37 10.00 27.96
C PRO A 495 -19.06 11.39 27.40
N ASN A 496 -19.80 12.40 27.89
CA ASN A 496 -19.67 13.80 27.49
C ASN A 496 -19.88 14.09 25.99
N GLY A 497 -20.42 13.14 25.21
CA GLY A 497 -20.70 13.34 23.79
C GLY A 497 -19.46 13.30 22.89
N VAL A 498 -18.31 12.83 23.39
CA VAL A 498 -17.06 12.81 22.63
C VAL A 498 -16.85 11.45 21.98
N VAL A 499 -16.99 11.39 20.66
CA VAL A 499 -16.64 10.19 19.88
C VAL A 499 -15.11 10.01 19.93
N PRO A 500 -14.60 8.82 20.29
CA PRO A 500 -13.17 8.57 20.40
C PRO A 500 -12.44 8.83 19.08
N ASN A 501 -11.27 9.43 19.21
CA ASN A 501 -10.27 9.60 18.16
C ASN A 501 -8.95 8.94 18.61
N SER A 502 -7.86 9.19 17.89
CA SER A 502 -6.52 8.69 18.21
C SER A 502 -5.97 9.09 19.59
N SER A 503 -6.64 9.98 20.32
CA SER A 503 -6.25 10.47 21.64
C SER A 503 -7.02 9.82 22.81
N TYR A 504 -7.89 8.83 22.55
CA TYR A 504 -8.70 8.16 23.58
C TYR A 504 -8.44 6.65 23.71
N GLU A 505 -8.20 6.19 24.93
CA GLU A 505 -8.32 4.78 25.32
C GLU A 505 -9.80 4.42 25.46
N VAL A 506 -10.23 3.42 24.68
CA VAL A 506 -11.62 2.95 24.63
C VAL A 506 -11.77 1.65 25.40
N VAL A 507 -12.74 1.61 26.30
CA VAL A 507 -13.18 0.39 26.98
C VAL A 507 -14.57 0.00 26.52
N ILE A 508 -14.74 -1.23 26.03
CA ILE A 508 -16.05 -1.82 25.80
C ILE A 508 -16.38 -2.73 26.99
N PRO A 509 -17.35 -2.35 27.83
CA PRO A 509 -17.65 -3.08 29.05
C PRO A 509 -18.41 -4.37 28.75
N THR A 510 -18.33 -5.34 29.66
CA THR A 510 -19.06 -6.62 29.57
C THR A 510 -20.58 -6.43 29.53
N ALA A 511 -21.06 -5.32 30.11
CA ALA A 511 -22.45 -4.90 30.09
C ALA A 511 -22.53 -3.38 29.85
N PRO A 512 -22.74 -2.93 28.60
CA PRO A 512 -22.97 -1.52 28.29
C PRO A 512 -24.15 -0.97 29.10
N VAL A 513 -24.04 0.29 29.54
CA VAL A 513 -25.03 0.96 30.40
C VAL A 513 -26.45 0.87 29.83
N HIS A 514 -26.59 0.99 28.51
CA HIS A 514 -27.86 0.93 27.80
C HIS A 514 -28.02 -0.36 26.96
N GLY A 515 -27.15 -1.34 27.16
CA GLY A 515 -27.30 -2.72 26.68
C GLY A 515 -26.91 -2.99 25.22
N SER A 516 -26.53 -1.98 24.43
CA SER A 516 -26.09 -2.18 23.05
C SER A 516 -24.57 -2.26 22.96
N PHE A 517 -24.04 -3.21 22.20
CA PHE A 517 -22.61 -3.28 21.86
C PHE A 517 -22.31 -2.48 20.59
N PRO A 518 -21.08 -1.95 20.42
CA PRO A 518 -20.72 -1.15 19.27
C PRO A 518 -20.64 -1.96 17.97
N VAL A 519 -21.06 -1.31 16.89
CA VAL A 519 -20.94 -1.75 15.50
C VAL A 519 -20.30 -0.64 14.68
N ILE A 520 -19.11 -0.90 14.14
CA ILE A 520 -18.46 -0.02 13.15
C ILE A 520 -19.05 -0.38 11.78
N GLN A 521 -19.85 0.52 11.22
CA GLN A 521 -20.57 0.28 9.97
C GLN A 521 -19.64 0.23 8.75
N SER A 522 -20.08 -0.40 7.66
CA SER A 522 -19.32 -0.40 6.41
C SER A 522 -19.13 1.03 5.90
N GLY A 523 -17.90 1.37 5.50
CA GLY A 523 -17.52 2.73 5.10
C GLY A 523 -17.21 3.69 6.24
N VAL A 524 -17.33 3.27 7.51
CA VAL A 524 -16.88 4.04 8.67
C VAL A 524 -15.42 3.73 8.98
N ASN A 525 -14.64 4.78 9.24
CA ASN A 525 -13.28 4.67 9.79
C ASN A 525 -13.26 5.15 11.24
N ALA A 526 -13.30 4.20 12.18
CA ALA A 526 -13.19 4.47 13.60
C ALA A 526 -11.72 4.53 14.02
N LYS A 527 -11.40 5.40 14.98
CA LYS A 527 -10.05 5.53 15.54
C LYS A 527 -10.08 5.49 17.07
N CYS A 528 -9.07 4.91 17.67
CA CYS A 528 -8.81 4.99 19.12
C CYS A 528 -7.30 4.92 19.40
N TYR A 529 -6.87 5.45 20.54
CA TYR A 529 -5.51 5.25 21.01
C TYR A 529 -5.26 3.78 21.36
N SER A 530 -6.16 3.17 22.14
CA SER A 530 -6.20 1.72 22.36
C SER A 530 -7.63 1.22 22.56
N LEU A 531 -7.86 -0.07 22.27
CA LEU A 531 -9.16 -0.72 22.50
C LEU A 531 -9.04 -1.86 23.50
N THR A 532 -9.77 -1.76 24.61
CA THR A 532 -9.90 -2.83 25.60
C THR A 532 -11.32 -3.41 25.58
N LEU A 533 -11.41 -4.72 25.35
CA LEU A 533 -12.66 -5.48 25.52
C LEU A 533 -12.65 -6.18 26.87
N GLU A 534 -13.63 -5.88 27.72
CA GLU A 534 -13.81 -6.67 28.94
C GLU A 534 -14.27 -8.10 28.61
N ASN A 535 -14.05 -9.02 29.55
CA ASN A 535 -14.34 -10.44 29.33
C ASN A 535 -15.85 -10.68 29.11
N GLY A 536 -16.22 -10.99 27.86
CA GLY A 536 -17.61 -11.20 27.44
C GLY A 536 -18.21 -10.00 26.70
N ALA A 537 -17.48 -8.90 26.56
CA ALA A 537 -17.84 -7.80 25.68
C ALA A 537 -17.68 -8.19 24.20
N THR A 538 -18.43 -7.52 23.32
CA THR A 538 -18.33 -7.71 21.87
C THR A 538 -18.28 -6.38 21.14
N ILE A 539 -17.60 -6.36 20.00
CA ILE A 539 -17.63 -5.29 19.01
C ILE A 539 -17.77 -5.94 17.64
N THR A 540 -18.59 -5.36 16.76
CA THR A 540 -18.71 -5.81 15.36
C THR A 540 -18.03 -4.80 14.45
N ILE A 541 -17.09 -5.25 13.60
CA ILE A 541 -16.34 -4.37 12.70
C ILE A 541 -16.69 -4.72 11.25
N ASN A 542 -17.54 -3.90 10.62
CA ASN A 542 -17.87 -3.98 9.20
C ASN A 542 -17.16 -2.91 8.35
N GLY A 543 -16.57 -1.89 8.99
CA GLY A 543 -15.72 -0.85 8.41
C GLY A 543 -14.24 -1.05 8.77
N THR A 544 -13.55 0.03 9.12
CA THR A 544 -12.17 0.02 9.63
C THR A 544 -12.10 0.52 11.06
N LEU A 545 -11.20 -0.09 11.83
CA LEU A 545 -10.80 0.37 13.16
C LEU A 545 -9.28 0.54 13.15
N GLU A 546 -8.82 1.75 13.40
CA GLU A 546 -7.41 2.09 13.53
C GLU A 546 -7.06 2.27 15.02
N GLU A 547 -6.15 1.44 15.51
CA GLU A 547 -5.58 1.52 16.84
C GLU A 547 -4.15 2.05 16.73
N VAL A 548 -3.81 3.09 17.49
CA VAL A 548 -2.54 3.82 17.33
C VAL A 548 -1.40 3.25 18.20
N LYS A 549 -1.72 2.47 19.25
CA LYS A 549 -0.76 1.92 20.22
C LYS A 549 -0.16 0.57 19.84
#